data_AF-A0A916HI94-F1
#
_entry.id   AF-A0A916HI94-F1
#
_cell.length_a   1.000
_cell.length_b   1.000
_cell.length_c   1.000
_cell.angle_alpha   90.00
_cell.angle_beta   90.00
_cell.angle_gamma   90.00
#
_symmetry.space_group_name_H-M   'P 1'
#
loop_
_entity.id
_entity.type
_entity.pdbx_description
1 polymer ?
#
loop_
_entity_poly.entity_id
_entity_poly.type
_entity_poly.pdbx_seq_one_letter_code
_entity_poly.pdbx_strand_id
1 'polypeptide(L)'
;MVWIASLLRRWKEAALLIQPETLLRWHHDLFKRFWSAQSQQPRGKPLLEGGVVALIQQMAHENPVWGAERIRGELLKLGLRVSKQTIQKYLPKDRTPQPSQTWGAFLRNHAESIWACDFI
;
A
#
# COMPACT_ATOMS: atom_id res chain seq x y z
N MET A 1 -32.26 -16.34 38.35
CA MET A 1 -31.02 -15.72 38.91
C MET A 1 -29.99 -16.72 39.46
N VAL A 2 -30.34 -17.97 39.80
CA VAL A 2 -29.40 -18.96 40.41
C VAL A 2 -28.33 -19.49 39.43
N TRP A 3 -28.67 -19.61 38.15
CA TRP A 3 -27.77 -20.20 37.13
C TRP A 3 -26.50 -19.36 36.90
N ILE A 4 -26.63 -18.03 36.88
CA ILE A 4 -25.50 -17.10 36.69
C ILE A 4 -24.51 -17.20 37.86
N ALA A 5 -25.02 -17.29 39.10
CA ALA A 5 -24.19 -17.44 40.29
C ALA A 5 -23.39 -18.76 40.30
N SER A 6 -24.00 -19.86 39.82
CA SER A 6 -23.32 -21.15 39.71
C SER A 6 -22.19 -21.15 38.67
N LEU A 7 -22.37 -20.40 37.57
CA LEU A 7 -21.37 -20.26 36.51
C LEU A 7 -20.16 -19.46 37.03
N LEU A 8 -20.41 -18.34 37.70
CA LEU A 8 -19.36 -17.49 38.30
C LEU A 8 -18.54 -18.23 39.36
N ARG A 9 -19.16 -19.10 40.16
CA ARG A 9 -18.47 -19.90 41.18
C ARG A 9 -17.53 -20.93 40.56
N ARG A 10 -17.99 -21.66 39.54
CA ARG A 10 -17.17 -22.64 38.80
C ARG A 10 -16.01 -21.98 38.05
N TRP A 11 -16.23 -20.78 37.51
CA TRP A 11 -15.16 -19.99 36.88
C TRP A 11 -14.10 -19.53 37.88
N LYS A 12 -14.48 -19.13 39.11
CA LYS A 12 -13.51 -18.78 40.16
C LYS A 12 -12.68 -19.98 40.59
N GLU A 13 -13.30 -21.16 40.74
CA GLU A 13 -12.61 -22.41 41.08
C GLU A 13 -11.62 -22.82 39.96
N ALA A 14 -12.01 -22.68 38.69
CA ALA A 14 -11.12 -22.92 37.55
C ALA A 14 -10.01 -21.86 37.42
N ALA A 15 -10.29 -20.60 37.74
CA ALA A 15 -9.30 -19.52 37.70
C ALA A 15 -8.25 -19.66 38.81
N LEU A 16 -8.54 -20.35 39.92
CA LEU A 16 -7.57 -20.66 40.97
C LEU A 16 -6.53 -21.71 40.54
N LEU A 17 -6.87 -22.57 39.57
CA LEU A 17 -5.95 -23.56 38.98
C LEU A 17 -5.01 -22.94 37.94
N ILE A 18 -5.37 -21.76 37.41
CA ILE A 18 -4.64 -21.09 36.34
C ILE A 18 -3.86 -19.93 36.94
N GLN A 19 -2.56 -19.87 36.68
CA GLN A 19 -1.73 -18.76 37.13
C GLN A 19 -2.30 -17.43 36.59
N PRO A 20 -2.46 -16.38 37.44
CA PRO A 20 -3.13 -15.12 37.05
C PRO A 20 -2.47 -14.45 35.84
N GLU A 21 -1.17 -14.65 35.67
CA GLU A 21 -0.39 -14.19 34.51
C GLU A 21 -0.89 -14.76 33.18
N THR A 22 -1.35 -16.02 33.18
CA THR A 22 -1.87 -16.71 32.00
C THR A 22 -3.22 -16.14 31.59
N LEU A 23 -4.09 -15.87 32.57
CA LEU A 23 -5.39 -15.24 32.33
C LEU A 23 -5.25 -13.84 31.75
N LEU A 24 -4.32 -13.03 32.30
CA LEU A 24 -4.02 -11.70 31.79
C LEU A 24 -3.46 -11.75 30.36
N ARG A 25 -2.58 -12.71 30.05
CA ARG A 25 -2.06 -12.91 28.69
C ARG A 25 -3.20 -13.26 27.72
N TRP A 26 -4.07 -14.19 28.07
CA TRP A 26 -5.22 -14.55 27.22
C TRP A 26 -6.17 -13.39 27.03
N HIS A 27 -6.44 -12.61 28.07
CA HIS A 27 -7.28 -11.41 27.98
C HIS A 27 -6.67 -10.38 27.01
N HIS A 28 -5.37 -10.08 27.13
CA HIS A 28 -4.69 -9.18 26.20
C HIS A 28 -4.68 -9.70 24.77
N ASP A 29 -4.47 -10.99 24.56
CA ASP A 29 -4.45 -11.59 23.23
C ASP A 29 -5.85 -11.62 22.59
N LEU A 30 -6.89 -11.95 23.37
CA LEU A 30 -8.28 -11.85 22.90
C LEU A 30 -8.64 -10.41 22.57
N PHE A 31 -8.28 -9.45 23.43
CA PHE A 31 -8.57 -8.04 23.19
C PHE A 31 -7.89 -7.57 21.91
N LYS A 32 -6.59 -7.85 21.74
CA LYS A 32 -5.86 -7.55 20.50
C LYS A 32 -6.52 -8.16 19.27
N ARG A 33 -6.92 -9.44 19.32
CA ARG A 33 -7.59 -10.12 18.21
C ARG A 33 -8.95 -9.53 17.89
N PHE A 34 -9.74 -9.23 18.92
CA PHE A 34 -11.05 -8.60 18.77
C PHE A 34 -10.94 -7.23 18.10
N TRP A 35 -10.03 -6.38 18.58
CA TRP A 35 -9.82 -5.06 17.98
C TRP A 35 -9.15 -5.14 16.62
N SER A 36 -8.27 -6.10 16.38
CA SER A 36 -7.74 -6.36 15.04
C SER A 36 -8.87 -6.74 14.08
N ALA A 37 -9.77 -7.64 14.47
CA ALA A 37 -10.91 -8.04 13.64
C ALA A 37 -11.91 -6.89 13.40
N GLN A 38 -12.17 -6.06 14.43
CA GLN A 38 -13.06 -4.90 14.33
C GLN A 38 -12.45 -3.75 13.51
N SER A 39 -11.14 -3.53 13.61
CA SER A 39 -10.44 -2.48 12.86
C SER A 39 -10.15 -2.86 11.41
N GLN A 40 -10.31 -4.14 11.04
CA GLN A 40 -10.33 -4.57 9.65
C GLN A 40 -11.62 -4.07 8.99
N GLN A 41 -11.63 -2.78 8.65
CA GLN A 41 -12.57 -2.26 7.66
C GLN A 41 -12.44 -3.12 6.39
N PRO A 42 -13.55 -3.53 5.75
CA PRO A 42 -13.46 -4.07 4.40
C PRO A 42 -12.70 -3.03 3.58
N ARG A 43 -11.55 -3.41 3.03
CA ARG A 43 -10.74 -2.54 2.18
C ARG A 43 -11.70 -1.90 1.19
N GLY A 44 -11.99 -0.61 1.40
CA GLY A 44 -13.17 0.02 0.82
C GLY A 44 -13.26 -0.26 -0.67
N LYS A 45 -14.48 -0.49 -1.17
CA LYS A 45 -14.76 -0.64 -2.60
C LYS A 45 -13.99 0.45 -3.35
N PRO A 46 -13.24 0.13 -4.41
CA PRO A 46 -12.54 1.17 -5.16
C PRO A 46 -13.58 2.21 -5.57
N LEU A 47 -13.38 3.45 -5.12
CA LEU A 47 -14.27 4.58 -5.41
C LEU A 47 -14.29 4.91 -6.93
N LEU A 48 -13.34 4.34 -7.66
CA LEU A 48 -13.15 4.49 -9.10
C LEU A 48 -13.74 3.27 -9.81
N GLU A 49 -14.39 3.50 -10.95
CA GLU A 49 -14.84 2.41 -11.83
C GLU A 49 -13.67 1.48 -12.16
N GLY A 50 -13.90 0.17 -12.06
CA GLY A 50 -12.85 -0.84 -12.25
C GLY A 50 -12.12 -0.71 -13.59
N GLY A 51 -12.79 -0.22 -14.63
CA GLY A 51 -12.19 0.04 -15.95
C GLY A 51 -11.10 1.11 -15.92
N VAL A 52 -11.29 2.19 -15.14
CA VAL A 52 -10.27 3.26 -15.01
C VAL A 52 -9.06 2.75 -14.23
N VAL A 53 -9.27 1.91 -13.21
CA VAL A 53 -8.17 1.28 -12.46
C VAL A 53 -7.37 0.33 -13.35
N ALA A 54 -8.06 -0.50 -14.15
CA ALA A 54 -7.41 -1.40 -15.10
C ALA A 54 -6.59 -0.62 -16.13
N LEU A 55 -7.13 0.48 -16.67
CA LEU A 55 -6.42 1.36 -17.60
C LEU A 55 -5.16 1.97 -16.97
N ILE A 56 -5.24 2.45 -15.72
CA ILE A 56 -4.07 2.97 -14.98
C ILE A 56 -2.99 1.89 -14.86
N GLN A 57 -3.37 0.68 -14.49
CA GLN A 57 -2.44 -0.44 -14.34
C GLN A 57 -1.84 -0.89 -15.68
N GLN A 58 -2.62 -0.91 -16.75
CA GLN A 58 -2.16 -1.23 -18.09
C GLN A 58 -1.15 -0.19 -18.59
N MET A 59 -1.48 1.12 -18.54
CA MET A 59 -0.55 2.19 -18.92
C MET A 59 0.73 2.14 -18.10
N ALA A 60 0.61 1.85 -16.80
CA ALA A 60 1.74 1.69 -15.90
C ALA A 60 2.64 0.50 -16.27
N HIS A 61 2.06 -0.61 -16.68
CA HIS A 61 2.78 -1.83 -17.07
C HIS A 61 3.48 -1.68 -18.43
N GLU A 62 2.78 -1.13 -19.42
CA GLU A 62 3.31 -0.88 -20.76
C GLU A 62 4.40 0.19 -20.79
N ASN A 63 4.35 1.15 -19.85
CA ASN A 63 5.28 2.27 -19.78
C ASN A 63 5.94 2.38 -18.40
N PRO A 64 6.96 1.56 -18.09
CA PRO A 64 7.58 1.50 -16.76
C PRO A 64 8.16 2.82 -16.25
N VAL A 65 8.62 3.69 -17.14
CA VAL A 65 9.22 5.00 -16.84
C VAL A 65 8.18 6.07 -16.47
N TRP A 66 6.90 5.86 -16.80
CA TRP A 66 5.88 6.89 -16.59
C TRP A 66 5.50 7.05 -15.13
N GLY A 67 5.65 8.27 -14.62
CA GLY A 67 5.17 8.67 -13.29
C GLY A 67 3.68 9.02 -13.27
N ALA A 68 3.13 9.18 -12.07
CA ALA A 68 1.70 9.46 -11.85
C ALA A 68 1.18 10.71 -12.59
N GLU A 69 1.98 11.76 -12.72
CA GLU A 69 1.58 12.97 -13.46
C GLU A 69 1.49 12.73 -14.97
N ARG A 70 2.39 11.92 -15.53
CA ARG A 70 2.36 11.59 -16.96
C ARG A 70 1.09 10.81 -17.29
N ILE A 71 0.78 9.79 -16.49
CA ILE A 71 -0.44 8.98 -16.62
C ILE A 71 -1.69 9.85 -16.44
N ARG A 72 -1.69 10.77 -15.47
CA ARG A 72 -2.79 11.72 -15.28
C ARG A 72 -3.05 12.57 -16.53
N GLY A 73 -1.99 13.04 -17.19
CA GLY A 73 -2.11 13.79 -18.44
C GLY A 73 -2.74 12.97 -19.57
N GLU A 74 -2.36 11.69 -19.71
CA GLU A 74 -2.97 10.81 -20.72
C GLU A 74 -4.44 10.52 -20.42
N LEU A 75 -4.79 10.26 -19.17
CA LEU A 75 -6.19 10.10 -18.76
C LEU A 75 -7.01 11.35 -19.01
N LEU A 76 -6.42 12.54 -18.79
CA LEU A 76 -7.09 13.81 -19.07
C LEU A 76 -7.44 13.97 -20.55
N LYS A 77 -6.55 13.54 -21.46
CA LYS A 77 -6.81 13.54 -22.91
C LYS A 77 -7.97 12.62 -23.30
N LEU A 78 -8.17 11.53 -22.56
CA LEU A 78 -9.30 10.61 -22.70
C LEU A 78 -10.58 11.11 -22.01
N GLY A 79 -10.57 12.32 -21.43
CA GLY A 79 -11.71 12.90 -20.70
C GLY A 79 -11.86 12.38 -19.27
N LEU A 80 -10.95 11.54 -18.79
CA LEU A 80 -10.98 10.93 -17.46
C LEU A 80 -10.27 11.84 -16.45
N ARG A 81 -11.04 12.40 -15.50
CA ARG A 81 -10.50 13.24 -14.41
C ARG A 81 -10.20 12.39 -13.18
N VAL A 82 -8.93 12.03 -12.99
CA VAL A 82 -8.46 11.27 -11.83
C VAL A 82 -7.41 12.07 -11.07
N SER A 83 -7.47 12.04 -9.73
CA SER A 83 -6.45 12.70 -8.91
C SER A 83 -5.13 11.92 -8.93
N LYS A 84 -4.01 12.66 -8.85
CA LYS A 84 -2.65 12.06 -8.76
C LYS A 84 -2.55 11.01 -7.66
N GLN A 85 -3.12 11.29 -6.49
CA GLN A 85 -3.09 10.41 -5.32
C GLN A 85 -3.82 9.09 -5.60
N THR A 86 -4.94 9.13 -6.34
CA THR A 86 -5.66 7.93 -6.77
C THR A 86 -4.82 7.10 -7.73
N ILE A 87 -4.15 7.76 -8.69
CA ILE A 87 -3.24 7.07 -9.61
C ILE A 87 -2.11 6.40 -8.82
N GLN A 88 -1.43 7.12 -7.91
CA GLN A 88 -0.38 6.58 -7.04
C GLN A 88 -0.84 5.39 -6.21
N LYS A 89 -2.08 5.39 -5.72
CA LYS A 89 -2.66 4.26 -4.97
C LYS A 89 -2.73 2.97 -5.81
N TYR A 90 -2.95 3.09 -7.11
CA TYR A 90 -3.09 1.94 -8.03
C TYR A 90 -1.86 1.66 -8.88
N LEU A 91 -0.79 2.46 -8.75
CA LEU A 91 0.51 2.15 -9.34
C LEU A 91 1.10 0.88 -8.70
N PRO A 92 1.75 0.00 -9.48
CA PRO A 92 2.52 -1.12 -8.93
C PRO A 92 3.59 -0.61 -7.96
N LYS A 93 3.71 -1.26 -6.79
CA LYS A 93 4.68 -0.86 -5.75
C LYS A 93 6.12 -1.20 -6.13
N ASP A 94 6.32 -2.21 -6.97
CA ASP A 94 7.64 -2.75 -7.32
C ASP A 94 8.29 -2.02 -8.50
N ARG A 95 7.87 -0.78 -8.78
CA ARG A 95 8.51 0.06 -9.79
C ARG A 95 9.80 0.60 -9.21
N THR A 96 10.86 -0.20 -9.23
CA THR A 96 12.21 0.34 -9.13
C THR A 96 12.41 1.26 -10.34
N PRO A 97 12.62 2.57 -10.15
CA PRO A 97 13.02 3.42 -11.25
C PRO A 97 14.27 2.80 -11.87
N GLN A 98 14.29 2.64 -13.19
CA GLN A 98 15.53 2.27 -13.88
C GLN A 98 16.60 3.27 -13.44
N PRO A 99 17.80 2.81 -13.06
CA PRO A 99 18.87 3.71 -12.63
C PRO A 99 19.07 4.75 -13.72
N SER A 100 18.87 6.02 -13.38
CA SER A 100 19.13 7.13 -14.29
C SER A 100 20.59 7.03 -14.74
N GLN A 101 20.82 7.29 -16.02
CA GLN A 101 22.17 7.28 -16.60
C GLN A 101 23.10 8.13 -15.71
N THR A 102 24.22 7.55 -15.29
CA THR A 102 25.17 8.25 -14.42
C THR A 102 25.79 9.43 -15.16
N TRP A 103 26.21 10.46 -14.43
CA TRP A 103 26.86 11.64 -15.02
C TRP A 103 28.05 11.26 -15.92
N GLY A 104 28.84 10.26 -15.53
CA GLY A 104 29.93 9.74 -16.36
C GLY A 104 29.47 9.09 -17.67
N ALA A 105 28.36 8.35 -17.66
CA ALA A 105 27.79 7.76 -18.88
C ALA A 105 27.18 8.83 -19.80
N PHE A 106 26.53 9.84 -19.23
CA PHE A 106 26.01 10.99 -19.98
C PHE A 106 27.14 11.76 -20.68
N LEU A 107 28.20 12.12 -19.93
CA LEU A 107 29.36 12.82 -20.47
C LEU A 107 30.06 12.00 -21.56
N ARG A 108 30.25 10.69 -21.36
CA ARG A 108 30.87 9.84 -22.38
C ARG A 108 30.06 9.77 -23.68
N ASN A 109 28.73 9.71 -23.58
CA ASN A 109 27.86 9.68 -24.76
C ASN A 109 27.83 11.02 -25.51
N HIS A 110 28.09 12.14 -24.83
CA HIS A 110 28.05 13.48 -25.43
C HIS A 110 29.43 14.11 -25.63
N ALA A 111 30.52 13.44 -25.22
CA ALA A 111 31.88 13.97 -25.28
C ALA A 111 32.29 14.36 -26.71
N GLU A 112 31.96 13.53 -27.71
CA GLU A 112 32.25 13.82 -29.11
C GLU A 112 31.48 15.04 -29.63
N SER A 113 30.24 15.24 -29.17
CA SER A 113 29.42 16.40 -29.55
C SER A 113 29.84 17.70 -28.85
N ILE A 114 30.35 17.60 -27.62
CA ILE A 114 30.83 18.76 -26.83
C ILE A 114 32.19 19.21 -27.34
N TRP A 115 33.08 18.27 -27.69
CA TRP A 115 34.39 18.58 -28.27
C TRP A 115 34.25 19.38 -29.57
N ALA A 116 33.23 19.10 -30.40
CA ALA A 116 33.00 19.84 -31.64
C ALA A 116 32.60 21.32 -31.44
N CYS A 117 32.09 21.70 -30.26
CA CYS A 117 31.69 23.08 -29.97
C CYS A 117 32.84 23.99 -29.52
N ASP A 118 34.00 23.43 -29.14
CA ASP A 118 35.14 24.18 -28.59
C ASP A 118 36.19 24.57 -29.66
N PHE A 119 36.00 24.16 -30.92
CA PHE A 119 36.91 24.43 -32.04
C PHE A 119 36.35 25.40 -33.09
N ILE A 120 35.53 26.37 -32.69
CA ILE A 120 35.12 27.51 -33.54
C ILE A 120 35.72 28.80 -33.01
#